data_AF-A0A2S6EIV2-F1
#
_entry.id   AF-A0A2S6EIV2-F1
#
_cell.length_a   1.000
_cell.length_b   1.000
_cell.length_c   1.000
_cell.angle_alpha   90.00
_cell.angle_beta   90.00
_cell.angle_gamma   90.00
#
_symmetry.space_group_name_H-M   'P 1'
#
loop_
_entity.id
_entity.type
_entity.pdbx_description
1 polymer ?
#
loop_
_entity_poly.entity_id
_entity_poly.type
_entity_poly.pdbx_seq_one_letter_code
_entity_poly.pdbx_strand_id
1 'polypeptide(L)' 'MIHQWVRAYLGFPMVYVEAKIVMTAYRGEEIYTLPMPHQNSSVGFTYNKDLFSETVTFYPLERAKEIHIALEKKRLGGK' A
#
# COMPACT_ATOMS: atom_id res chain seq x y z
N MET A 1 0.33 -13.44 2.18
CA MET A 1 0.74 -13.39 0.75
C MET A 1 2.13 -12.77 0.66
N ILE A 2 3.03 -13.27 -0.20
CA ILE A 2 4.36 -12.67 -0.33
C ILE A 2 4.33 -11.50 -1.33
N HIS A 3 5.12 -10.47 -1.04
CA HIS A 3 5.19 -9.22 -1.80
C HIS A 3 5.29 -9.40 -3.32
N GLN A 4 6.17 -10.31 -3.77
CA GLN A 4 6.39 -10.57 -5.19
C GLN A 4 5.12 -11.06 -5.91
N TRP A 5 4.32 -11.92 -5.26
CA TRP A 5 3.08 -12.41 -5.86
C TRP A 5 2.01 -11.32 -5.93
N VAL A 6 1.93 -10.47 -4.90
CA VAL A 6 1.01 -9.33 -4.90
C VAL A 6 1.31 -8.40 -6.07
N ARG A 7 2.59 -8.05 -6.28
CA ARG A 7 2.99 -7.21 -7.42
C ARG A 7 2.81 -7.89 -8.77
N ALA A 8 3.04 -9.20 -8.87
CA ALA A 8 2.80 -9.93 -10.11
C ALA A 8 1.31 -9.95 -10.50
N TYR A 9 0.41 -10.02 -9.52
CA TYR A 9 -1.03 -10.12 -9.75
C TYR A 9 -1.74 -8.77 -9.87
N LEU A 10 -1.36 -7.80 -9.03
CA LEU A 10 -2.00 -6.47 -8.96
C LEU A 10 -1.21 -5.37 -9.68
N GLY A 11 0.00 -5.67 -10.16
CA GLY A 11 0.86 -4.72 -10.83
C GLY A 11 1.59 -3.79 -9.86
N PHE A 12 1.67 -2.51 -10.19
CA PHE A 12 2.33 -1.52 -9.34
C PHE A 12 1.34 -0.88 -8.37
N PRO A 13 1.75 -0.66 -7.10
CA PRO A 13 0.87 -0.03 -6.13
C PRO A 13 0.64 1.43 -6.49
N MET A 14 -0.58 1.88 -6.23
CA MET A 14 -0.93 3.31 -6.29
C MET A 14 -0.28 4.09 -5.14
N VAL A 15 -0.20 3.49 -3.95
CA VAL A 15 0.49 4.08 -2.80
C VAL A 15 1.58 3.14 -2.38
N TYR A 16 2.81 3.67 -2.32
CA TYR A 16 3.96 2.96 -1.78
C TYR A 16 4.57 3.79 -0.66
N VAL A 17 4.62 3.20 0.53
CA VAL A 17 5.36 3.71 1.68
C VAL A 17 6.53 2.78 1.92
N GLU A 18 7.73 3.31 1.74
CA GLU A 18 8.97 2.59 2.02
C GLU A 18 8.95 2.07 3.46
N ALA A 19 9.29 0.80 3.59
CA ALA A 19 9.30 0.17 4.88
C ALA A 19 10.38 0.75 5.78
N LYS A 20 9.99 1.09 7.00
CA LYS A 20 10.90 1.55 8.05
C LYS A 20 10.76 0.66 9.27
N ILE A 21 11.86 0.50 10.00
CA ILE A 21 11.82 -0.12 11.32
C ILE A 21 11.26 0.93 12.27
N VAL A 22 10.03 0.72 12.75
CA VAL A 22 9.42 1.54 13.79
C VAL A 22 9.40 0.69 15.07
N MET A 23 10.20 1.11 16.05
CA MET A 23 10.49 0.34 17.27
C MET A 23 11.13 -1.02 16.93
N THR A 24 10.35 -2.09 16.87
CA THR A 24 10.80 -3.46 16.57
C THR A 24 10.09 -4.07 15.36
N ALA A 25 9.12 -3.37 14.77
CA ALA A 25 8.34 -3.85 13.64
C ALA A 25 8.81 -3.19 12.34
N TYR A 26 9.07 -4.02 11.33
CA TYR A 26 9.28 -3.56 9.97
C TYR A 26 7.90 -3.25 9.37
N ARG A 27 7.66 -2.00 8.99
CA ARG A 27 6.34 -1.58 8.49
C ARG A 27 6.49 -0.81 7.19
N GLY A 28 6.33 -1.52 6.08
CA GLY A 28 6.02 -0.93 4.77
C GLY A 28 4.54 -1.09 4.47
N GLU A 29 4.01 -0.20 3.64
CA GLU A 29 2.61 -0.25 3.23
C GLU A 29 2.48 -0.02 1.72
N GLU A 30 1.67 -0.86 1.08
CA GLU A 30 1.36 -0.76 -0.34
C GLU A 30 -0.14 -0.83 -0.56
N ILE A 31 -0.71 0.13 -1.29
CA ILE A 31 -2.14 0.13 -1.65
C ILE A 31 -2.29 -0.03 -3.15
N TYR A 32 -3.15 -0.96 -3.55
CA TYR A 32 -3.47 -1.32 -4.93
C TYR A 32 -4.94 -1.09 -5.23
N THR A 33 -5.24 -0.71 -6.47
CA THR A 33 -6.61 -0.74 -6.98
C THR A 33 -7.00 -2.19 -7.31
N LEU A 34 -8.27 -2.54 -7.12
CA LEU A 34 -8.74 -3.87 -7.48
C LEU A 34 -9.27 -3.89 -8.93
N PRO A 35 -9.05 -5.00 -9.67
CA PRO A 35 -9.60 -5.17 -11.00
C PRO A 35 -11.12 -5.38 -10.96
N MET A 36 -11.76 -5.43 -12.14
CA MET A 36 -13.17 -5.82 -12.23
C MET A 36 -13.41 -7.17 -11.53
N PRO A 37 -14.54 -7.33 -10.80
CA PRO A 37 -15.67 -6.41 -10.69
C PRO A 37 -15.55 -5.37 -9.55
N HIS A 38 -14.44 -5.29 -8.84
CA HIS A 38 -14.29 -4.53 -7.59
C HIS A 38 -13.63 -3.16 -7.76
N GLN A 39 -13.86 -2.50 -8.90
CA GLN A 39 -13.13 -1.28 -9.30
C GLN A 39 -13.29 -0.09 -8.33
N ASN A 40 -14.33 -0.05 -7.50
CA ASN A 40 -14.54 1.01 -6.50
C ASN A 40 -13.85 0.71 -5.16
N SER A 41 -13.03 -0.34 -5.11
CA SER A 41 -12.33 -0.77 -3.91
C SER A 41 -10.84 -0.88 -4.17
N SER A 42 -10.09 -0.84 -3.08
CA SER A 42 -8.64 -0.95 -3.05
C SER A 42 -8.23 -1.81 -1.88
N VAL A 43 -7.02 -2.35 -1.96
CA VAL A 43 -6.46 -3.22 -0.94
C VAL A 43 -5.07 -2.70 -0.53
N GLY A 44 -4.89 -2.50 0.76
CA GLY A 44 -3.63 -2.17 1.40
C GLY A 44 -3.00 -3.41 2.01
N PHE A 45 -1.70 -3.59 1.79
CA PHE A 45 -0.89 -4.62 2.40
C PHE A 45 0.18 -3.97 3.27
N THR A 46 0.30 -4.43 4.52
CA THR A 46 1.51 -4.21 5.30
C THR A 46 2.37 -5.46 5.25
N TYR A 47 3.69 -5.29 5.14
CA TYR A 47 4.63 -6.40 5.07
C TYR A 47 5.58 -6.40 6.26
N ASN A 48 5.88 -7.60 6.76
CA ASN A 48 6.92 -7.81 7.74
C ASN A 48 8.32 -7.79 7.08
N LYS A 49 9.37 -7.98 7.90
CA LYS A 49 10.77 -7.97 7.46
C LYS A 49 11.10 -9.04 6.40
N ASP A 50 10.34 -10.12 6.37
CA ASP A 50 10.53 -11.26 5.47
C ASP A 50 9.66 -11.12 4.20
N LEU A 51 9.06 -9.93 3.98
CA LEU A 51 8.19 -9.59 2.84
C LEU A 51 6.89 -10.41 2.76
N PHE A 52 6.48 -10.99 3.89
CA PHE A 52 5.15 -11.57 4.03
C PHE A 52 4.16 -10.51 4.48
N SER A 53 3.01 -10.48 3.82
CA SER A 53 1.92 -9.61 4.24
C SER A 53 1.43 -10.02 5.63
N GLU A 54 1.43 -9.05 6.53
CA GLU A 54 1.04 -9.18 7.94
C GLU A 54 -0.40 -8.70 8.14
N THR A 55 -0.78 -7.58 7.53
CA THR A 55 -2.16 -7.09 7.50
C THR A 55 -2.61 -6.83 6.07
N VAL A 56 -3.89 -7.10 5.83
CA VAL A 56 -4.61 -6.76 4.60
C VAL A 56 -5.80 -5.90 4.98
N THR A 57 -5.89 -4.70 4.42
CA THR A 57 -6.96 -3.74 4.70
C THR A 57 -7.66 -3.35 3.41
N PHE A 58 -8.99 -3.35 3.40
CA PHE A 58 -9.75 -2.87 2.25
C PHE A 58 -10.20 -1.43 2.48
N TYR A 59 -10.04 -0.60 1.44
CA TYR A 59 -10.51 0.78 1.44
C TYR A 59 -11.41 1.04 0.23
N PRO A 60 -12.42 1.91 0.35
CA PRO A 60 -13.01 2.56 -0.83
C PRO A 60 -11.92 3.22 -1.67
N LEU A 61 -12.05 3.17 -2.99
CA LEU A 61 -11.04 3.72 -3.90
C LEU A 61 -10.80 5.22 -3.64
N GLU A 62 -11.85 5.96 -3.28
CA GLU A 62 -11.79 7.38 -2.94
C GLU A 62 -10.84 7.62 -1.76
N ARG A 63 -10.89 6.76 -0.74
CA ARG A 63 -10.02 6.87 0.44
C ARG A 63 -8.56 6.61 0.07
N ALA A 64 -8.29 5.64 -0.80
CA ALA A 64 -6.94 5.39 -1.29
C ALA A 64 -6.37 6.57 -2.09
N LYS A 65 -7.22 7.24 -2.90
CA LYS A 65 -6.85 8.47 -3.62
C LYS A 65 -6.48 9.61 -2.67
N GLU A 66 -7.26 9.82 -1.61
CA GLU A 66 -6.94 10.82 -0.58
C GLU A 66 -5.60 10.56 0.08
N ILE A 67 -5.33 9.29 0.45
CA ILE A 67 -4.05 8.88 1.06
C ILE A 67 -2.89 9.15 0.09
N HIS A 68 -3.04 8.79 -1.19
CA HIS A 68 -2.04 9.05 -2.22
C HIS A 68 -1.69 10.55 -2.32
N ILE A 69 -2.72 11.41 -2.48
CA ILE A 69 -2.55 12.86 -2.60
C ILE A 69 -1.90 13.45 -1.34
N ALA A 70 -2.31 13.01 -0.15
CA ALA A 70 -1.74 13.47 1.11
C ALA A 70 -0.25 13.08 1.22
N LEU A 71 0.11 11.87 0.81
CA LEU A 71 1.49 11.40 0.79
C LEU A 71 2.36 12.18 -0.21
N GLU A 72 1.86 12.44 -1.42
CA GLU A 72 2.57 13.25 -2.41
C GLU A 72 2.80 14.68 -1.92
N LYS A 73 1.77 15.33 -1.36
CA LYS A 73 1.92 16.66 -0.74
C LYS A 73 3.00 16.68 0.33
N LYS A 74 3.07 15.66 1.18
CA LYS A 74 4.10 15.55 2.22
C LYS A 74 5.51 15.38 1.63
N ARG A 75 5.65 14.64 0.51
CA ARG A 75 6.94 14.49 -0.20
C ARG A 75 7.40 15.81 -0.84
N LEU A 76 6.47 16.60 -1.37
CA LEU A 76 6.76 17.87 -2.05
C LEU A 76 6.98 19.04 -1.07
N GLY A 77 6.27 19.06 0.06
CA GLY A 77 6.37 20.11 1.08
C GLY A 77 7.54 19.95 2.06
N GLY A 78 8.37 18.91 1.91
CA GLY A 78 9.56 18.66 2.75
C GLY A 78 10.83 19.38 2.29
N LYS A 79 10.71 20.50 1.56
CA LYS A 79 11.81 21.40 1.21
C LYS A 79 11.88 22.58 2.17
#